data_AF-A0A519H0Q3-F1
#
_entry.id   AF-A0A519H0Q3-F1
#
_cell.length_a   1.000
_cell.length_b   1.000
_cell.length_c   1.000
_cell.angle_alpha   90.00
_cell.angle_beta   90.00
_cell.angle_gamma   90.00
#
_symmetry.space_group_name_H-M   'P 1'
#
loop_
_entity.id
_entity.type
_entity.pdbx_description
1 polymer ?
#
loop_
_entity_poly.entity_id
_entity_poly.type
_entity_poly.pdbx_seq_one_letter_code
_entity_poly.pdbx_strand_id
1 'polypeptide(L)'
;LIGAQTQELIGGADGRVTAIRFKDGAEVSADLVVMAVGIRPNTELAEKIGVHCNRGIVVSDTLQTVTDARIYAVGECASHRGIAYGLVAPLFEQGKVVANHLAQFGIGRYLGSLTSTKLKVTGIDLFSAGEFMGGEDTEEIVMSDPFGGVYKKLVIQGDKLVGACLYGDTVDGSWYFKLLREGRSVSDIRDKLMFGESNLGDTGHQGQSKAAAMADTDEVCGCNGVTKGTICKAIQDKGLFTLEDVRKHTKASASCGSCTGLVEQIIMFKAGGDFSATPKLKAVCACTDHGHQAVRDAIREQRLLSIADTFEALAWKTPNGCATCRPAVNYYLTSTWPKEARDDPQSRYINERSHANIQKDGTYSV
;
A
#
# COMPACT_ATOMS: atom_id res chain seq x y z
N LEU A 1 -9.29 9.41 -19.76
CA LEU A 1 -9.87 10.55 -19.00
C LEU A 1 -10.97 11.16 -19.86
N ILE A 2 -12.18 11.34 -19.31
CA ILE A 2 -13.34 11.89 -20.05
C ILE A 2 -13.23 13.40 -20.39
N GLY A 3 -12.11 14.05 -20.05
CA GLY A 3 -11.84 15.45 -20.40
C GLY A 3 -12.73 16.49 -19.68
N ALA A 4 -13.66 16.08 -18.83
CA ALA A 4 -14.59 16.97 -18.16
C ALA A 4 -13.93 17.78 -17.03
N GLN A 5 -14.29 19.07 -16.92
CA GLN A 5 -13.86 19.95 -15.83
C GLN A 5 -15.06 20.37 -14.99
N THR A 6 -15.08 19.97 -13.72
CA THR A 6 -16.12 20.39 -12.78
C THR A 6 -16.07 21.90 -12.55
N GLN A 7 -17.24 22.55 -12.62
CA GLN A 7 -17.41 23.98 -12.34
C GLN A 7 -18.00 24.20 -10.95
N GLU A 8 -19.10 23.51 -10.63
CA GLU A 8 -19.80 23.68 -9.36
C GLU A 8 -20.54 22.41 -8.93
N LEU A 9 -20.81 22.33 -7.62
CA LEU A 9 -21.72 21.36 -7.03
C LEU A 9 -23.06 22.05 -6.80
N ILE A 10 -24.12 21.50 -7.37
CA ILE A 10 -25.47 22.04 -7.23
C ILE A 10 -26.09 21.48 -5.96
N GLY A 11 -26.48 22.37 -5.04
CA GLY A 11 -27.16 22.02 -3.80
C GLY A 11 -28.68 22.09 -3.93
N GLY A 12 -29.37 21.13 -3.34
CA GLY A 12 -30.82 21.15 -3.15
C GLY A 12 -31.24 22.05 -1.98
N ALA A 13 -32.56 22.19 -1.79
CA ALA A 13 -33.14 23.02 -0.73
C ALA A 13 -32.77 22.58 0.70
N ASP A 14 -32.38 21.32 0.87
CA ASP A 14 -31.91 20.72 2.13
C ASP A 14 -30.39 20.87 2.34
N GLY A 15 -29.69 21.57 1.43
CA GLY A 15 -28.24 21.76 1.46
C GLY A 15 -27.42 20.55 1.00
N ARG A 16 -28.06 19.46 0.54
CA ARG A 16 -27.36 18.29 -0.02
C ARG A 16 -27.05 18.49 -1.49
N VAL A 17 -25.99 17.85 -1.98
CA VAL A 17 -25.70 17.84 -3.42
C VAL A 17 -26.80 17.09 -4.17
N THR A 18 -27.20 17.64 -5.31
CA THR A 18 -28.17 17.03 -6.24
C THR A 18 -27.59 16.82 -7.63
N ALA A 19 -26.57 17.60 -8.01
CA ALA A 19 -25.90 17.47 -9.29
C ALA A 19 -24.48 18.08 -9.29
N ILE A 20 -23.69 17.70 -10.29
CA ILE A 20 -22.43 18.34 -10.66
C ILE A 20 -22.63 19.06 -11.99
N ARG A 21 -22.24 20.33 -12.08
CA ARG A 21 -22.16 21.07 -13.35
C ARG A 21 -20.72 21.15 -13.83
N PHE A 22 -20.50 20.87 -15.10
CA PHE A 22 -19.21 21.00 -15.78
C PHE A 22 -19.10 22.34 -16.51
N LYS A 23 -17.87 22.74 -16.83
CA LYS A 23 -17.58 24.02 -17.51
C LYS A 23 -18.17 24.14 -18.92
N ASP A 24 -18.51 23.02 -19.56
CA ASP A 24 -19.18 22.98 -20.86
C ASP A 24 -20.71 23.16 -20.72
N GLY A 25 -21.22 23.32 -19.49
CA GLY A 25 -22.63 23.45 -19.18
C GLY A 25 -23.37 22.13 -18.99
N ALA A 26 -22.71 20.98 -19.21
CA ALA A 26 -23.32 19.68 -18.94
C ALA A 26 -23.53 19.49 -17.44
N GLU A 27 -24.61 18.78 -17.09
CA GLU A 27 -24.96 18.47 -15.70
C GLU A 27 -25.16 16.97 -15.53
N VAL A 28 -24.71 16.44 -14.40
CA VAL A 28 -24.90 15.05 -14.00
C VAL A 28 -25.51 15.01 -12.60
N SER A 29 -26.69 14.38 -12.49
CA SER A 29 -27.35 14.15 -11.21
C SER A 29 -26.45 13.32 -10.28
N ALA A 30 -26.34 13.74 -9.02
CA ALA A 30 -25.48 13.07 -8.04
C ALA A 30 -26.01 13.26 -6.62
N ASP A 31 -26.19 12.16 -5.89
CA ASP A 31 -26.57 12.17 -4.47
C ASP A 31 -25.35 12.14 -3.51
N LEU A 32 -24.17 11.85 -4.06
CA LEU A 32 -22.88 11.79 -3.38
C LEU A 32 -21.76 12.23 -4.33
N VAL A 33 -20.85 13.06 -3.82
CA VAL A 33 -19.64 13.47 -4.54
C VAL A 33 -18.42 13.09 -3.73
N VAL A 34 -17.49 12.36 -4.35
CA VAL A 34 -16.19 11.99 -3.77
C VAL A 34 -15.11 12.85 -4.41
N MET A 35 -14.45 13.69 -3.61
CA MET A 35 -13.38 14.58 -4.06
C MET A 35 -12.03 13.86 -4.01
N ALA A 36 -11.46 13.54 -5.17
CA ALA A 36 -10.15 12.87 -5.30
C ALA A 36 -9.18 13.71 -6.16
N VAL A 37 -9.05 15.00 -5.85
CA VAL A 37 -8.33 16.01 -6.66
C VAL A 37 -6.93 16.35 -6.12
N GLY A 38 -6.35 15.42 -5.35
CA GLY A 38 -5.06 15.59 -4.69
C GLY A 38 -5.15 16.25 -3.31
N ILE A 39 -4.03 16.25 -2.61
CA ILE A 39 -3.89 16.80 -1.26
C ILE A 39 -3.00 18.06 -1.26
N ARG A 40 -3.09 18.86 -0.20
CA ARG A 40 -2.22 20.02 0.02
C ARG A 40 -1.47 19.84 1.35
N PRO A 41 -0.15 20.07 1.39
CA PRO A 41 0.60 20.16 2.64
C PRO A 41 -0.05 21.11 3.64
N ASN A 42 -0.19 20.68 4.90
CA ASN A 42 -0.69 21.53 5.98
C ASN A 42 0.47 22.38 6.54
N THR A 43 0.57 23.63 6.12
CA THR A 43 1.67 24.56 6.43
C THR A 43 1.28 25.70 7.37
N GLU A 44 0.01 25.81 7.76
CA GLU A 44 -0.52 26.99 8.46
C GLU A 44 0.23 27.32 9.75
N LEU A 45 0.56 26.32 10.56
CA LEU A 45 1.33 26.52 11.80
C LEU A 45 2.74 27.04 11.51
N ALA A 46 3.42 26.45 10.53
CA ALA A 46 4.79 26.81 10.15
C ALA A 46 4.86 28.25 9.64
N GLU A 47 3.90 28.65 8.79
CA GLU A 47 3.79 30.02 8.29
C GLU A 47 3.57 31.03 9.41
N LYS A 48 2.68 30.73 10.38
CA LYS A 48 2.41 31.60 11.53
C LYS A 48 3.63 31.84 12.42
N ILE A 49 4.53 30.88 12.52
CA ILE A 49 5.77 31.01 13.32
C ILE A 49 6.98 31.46 12.48
N GLY A 50 6.77 31.85 11.23
CA GLY A 50 7.82 32.38 10.35
C GLY A 50 8.76 31.32 9.77
N VAL A 51 8.39 30.04 9.80
CA VAL A 51 9.14 28.98 9.11
C VAL A 51 8.86 29.05 7.61
N HIS A 52 9.91 28.92 6.80
CA HIS A 52 9.79 28.98 5.36
C HIS A 52 8.98 27.81 4.78
N CYS A 53 7.94 28.14 4.02
CA CYS A 53 7.08 27.19 3.32
C CYS A 53 7.10 27.47 1.81
N ASN A 54 7.27 26.42 1.01
CA ASN A 54 7.14 26.44 -0.44
C ASN A 54 6.74 25.04 -0.92
N ARG A 55 5.45 24.89 -1.31
CA ARG A 55 4.82 23.60 -1.61
C ARG A 55 4.98 22.58 -0.47
N GLY A 56 4.93 23.05 0.78
CA GLY A 56 5.23 22.32 2.01
C GLY A 56 6.23 23.07 2.88
N ILE A 57 6.47 22.60 4.10
CA ILE A 57 7.46 23.14 5.05
C ILE A 57 8.85 22.78 4.52
N VAL A 58 9.68 23.78 4.21
CA VAL A 58 10.96 23.54 3.52
C VAL A 58 11.99 23.01 4.50
N VAL A 59 12.56 21.85 4.17
CA VAL A 59 13.53 21.14 5.03
C VAL A 59 14.85 20.83 4.35
N SER A 60 15.90 20.71 5.16
CA SER A 60 17.23 20.25 4.76
C SER A 60 17.28 18.72 4.61
N ASP A 61 18.45 18.18 4.23
CA ASP A 61 18.70 16.73 4.18
C ASP A 61 18.60 16.06 5.57
N THR A 62 18.64 16.81 6.66
CA THR A 62 18.42 16.28 8.04
C THR A 62 16.97 16.45 8.51
N LEU A 63 16.07 16.90 7.62
CA LEU A 63 14.65 17.17 7.87
C LEU A 63 14.39 18.31 8.87
N GLN A 64 15.43 19.07 9.22
CA GLN A 64 15.30 20.33 9.95
C GLN A 64 14.72 21.39 9.02
N THR A 65 13.90 22.30 9.55
CA THR A 65 13.44 23.44 8.75
C THR A 65 14.62 24.33 8.39
N VAL A 66 14.58 24.94 7.20
CA VAL A 66 15.67 25.79 6.72
C VAL A 66 15.77 27.13 7.46
N THR A 67 14.72 27.53 8.18
CA THR A 67 14.67 28.78 8.95
C THR A 67 15.09 28.59 10.41
N ASP A 68 14.71 27.48 11.04
CA ASP A 68 15.06 27.15 12.42
C ASP A 68 15.45 25.68 12.55
N ALA A 69 16.74 25.43 12.82
CA ALA A 69 17.31 24.10 12.94
C ALA A 69 16.76 23.30 14.15
N ARG A 70 16.05 23.94 15.09
CA ARG A 70 15.43 23.24 16.23
C ARG A 70 14.10 22.61 15.87
N ILE A 71 13.50 23.03 14.76
CA ILE A 71 12.19 22.55 14.27
C ILE A 71 12.45 21.55 13.14
N TYR A 72 11.70 20.44 13.15
CA TYR A 72 11.73 19.43 12.09
C TYR A 72 10.36 19.36 11.43
N ALA A 73 10.33 19.00 10.15
CA ALA A 73 9.12 18.57 9.48
C ALA A 73 9.36 17.21 8.83
N VAL A 74 8.39 16.31 9.00
CA VAL A 74 8.38 14.95 8.48
C VAL A 74 6.96 14.67 8.03
N GLY A 75 6.76 13.89 6.98
CA GLY A 75 5.43 13.65 6.46
C GLY A 75 5.20 14.23 5.08
N GLU A 76 3.93 14.20 4.68
CA GLU A 76 3.44 14.83 3.45
C GLU A 76 3.52 16.36 3.53
N CYS A 77 3.69 16.92 4.74
CA CYS A 77 3.87 18.36 4.93
C CYS A 77 5.29 18.85 4.63
N ALA A 78 6.30 17.96 4.58
CA ALA A 78 7.69 18.31 4.37
C ALA A 78 8.01 18.46 2.87
N SER A 79 8.60 19.59 2.50
CA SER A 79 9.12 19.89 1.16
C SER A 79 10.65 19.76 1.19
N HIS A 80 11.17 18.62 0.75
CA HIS A 80 12.60 18.37 0.64
C HIS A 80 13.03 18.60 -0.80
N ARG A 81 13.99 19.53 -1.01
CA ARG A 81 14.48 19.92 -2.34
C ARG A 81 13.35 20.28 -3.33
N GLY A 82 12.29 20.90 -2.82
CA GLY A 82 11.12 21.33 -3.60
C GLY A 82 10.06 20.25 -3.84
N ILE A 83 10.24 19.05 -3.30
CA ILE A 83 9.34 17.91 -3.47
C ILE A 83 8.66 17.59 -2.14
N ALA A 84 7.31 17.51 -2.16
CA ALA A 84 6.50 16.98 -1.08
C ALA A 84 5.92 15.62 -1.52
N TYR A 85 6.25 14.56 -0.79
CA TYR A 85 5.84 13.19 -1.14
C TYR A 85 4.50 12.84 -0.49
N GLY A 86 3.52 12.40 -1.30
CA GLY A 86 2.23 11.87 -0.83
C GLY A 86 2.21 10.33 -0.75
N LEU A 87 3.31 9.73 -0.29
CA LEU A 87 3.50 8.28 -0.27
C LEU A 87 4.14 7.80 1.03
N VAL A 88 3.69 6.66 1.53
CA VAL A 88 4.12 6.11 2.83
C VAL A 88 5.61 5.77 2.88
N ALA A 89 6.20 5.23 1.82
CA ALA A 89 7.61 4.80 1.82
C ALA A 89 8.59 5.97 2.02
N PRO A 90 8.51 7.09 1.24
CA PRO A 90 9.29 8.29 1.50
C PRO A 90 9.17 8.79 2.95
N LEU A 91 7.97 8.73 3.52
CA LEU A 91 7.71 9.18 4.88
C LEU A 91 8.42 8.34 5.94
N PHE A 92 8.53 7.03 5.73
CA PHE A 92 9.34 6.18 6.61
C PHE A 92 10.84 6.49 6.51
N GLU A 93 11.34 6.79 5.31
CA GLU A 93 12.74 7.21 5.12
C GLU A 93 13.02 8.52 5.85
N GLN A 94 12.17 9.52 5.69
CA GLN A 94 12.25 10.79 6.42
C GLN A 94 12.22 10.56 7.94
N GLY A 95 11.29 9.73 8.42
CA GLY A 95 11.16 9.39 9.83
C GLY A 95 12.42 8.73 10.42
N LYS A 96 13.06 7.81 9.66
CA LYS A 96 14.33 7.19 10.07
C LYS A 96 15.45 8.23 10.23
N VAL A 97 15.54 9.20 9.32
CA VAL A 97 16.55 10.27 9.39
C VAL A 97 16.32 11.16 10.62
N VAL A 98 15.09 11.62 10.83
CA VAL A 98 14.73 12.44 12.00
C VAL A 98 15.00 11.68 13.29
N ALA A 99 14.59 10.41 13.38
CA ALA A 99 14.79 9.59 14.56
C ALA A 99 16.27 9.41 14.90
N ASN A 100 17.12 9.13 13.90
CA ASN A 100 18.57 9.00 14.10
C ASN A 100 19.19 10.31 14.61
N HIS A 101 18.76 11.45 14.04
CA HIS A 101 19.29 12.75 14.42
C HIS A 101 18.86 13.16 15.84
N LEU A 102 17.58 13.01 16.17
CA LEU A 102 17.05 13.33 17.51
C LEU A 102 17.60 12.41 18.60
N ALA A 103 17.85 11.15 18.29
CA ALA A 103 18.42 10.17 19.21
C ALA A 103 19.97 10.24 19.29
N GLN A 104 20.60 11.19 18.59
CA GLN A 104 22.06 11.37 18.57
C GLN A 104 22.84 10.12 18.12
N PHE A 105 22.22 9.27 17.29
CA PHE A 105 22.85 8.06 16.74
C PHE A 105 23.66 8.33 15.46
N GLY A 106 23.74 9.57 15.02
CA GLY A 106 24.58 10.00 13.89
C GLY A 106 23.88 11.02 12.97
N ILE A 107 24.50 11.27 11.82
CA ILE A 107 24.02 12.23 10.81
C ILE A 107 23.45 11.46 9.63
N GLY A 108 22.20 10.99 9.76
CA GLY A 108 21.43 10.49 8.63
C GLY A 108 21.10 11.62 7.66
N ARG A 109 21.08 11.35 6.36
CA ARG A 109 20.65 12.30 5.33
C ARG A 109 19.57 11.70 4.46
N TYR A 110 18.50 12.43 4.27
CA TYR A 110 17.48 12.16 3.27
C TYR A 110 17.88 12.86 1.97
N LEU A 111 18.01 12.09 0.90
CA LEU A 111 18.47 12.57 -0.41
C LEU A 111 17.33 12.65 -1.43
N GLY A 112 16.09 12.45 -0.98
CA GLY A 112 14.92 12.22 -1.83
C GLY A 112 14.68 10.72 -2.04
N SER A 113 13.44 10.36 -2.34
CA SER A 113 13.02 8.99 -2.59
C SER A 113 12.70 8.78 -4.06
N LEU A 114 13.10 7.62 -4.59
CA LEU A 114 12.54 7.08 -5.82
C LEU A 114 11.19 6.45 -5.50
N THR A 115 10.15 6.88 -6.20
CA THR A 115 8.79 6.43 -5.90
C THR A 115 8.41 5.23 -6.75
N SER A 116 7.78 4.25 -6.12
CA SER A 116 6.94 3.27 -6.82
C SER A 116 5.53 3.32 -6.25
N THR A 117 4.55 3.16 -7.13
CA THR A 117 3.13 3.09 -6.75
C THR A 117 2.54 1.80 -7.24
N LYS A 118 1.90 1.06 -6.33
CA LYS A 118 1.08 -0.09 -6.66
C LYS A 118 -0.34 0.20 -6.22
N LEU A 119 -1.27 0.17 -7.18
CA LEU A 119 -2.68 0.43 -6.89
C LEU A 119 -3.33 -0.85 -6.34
N LYS A 120 -4.19 -0.71 -5.33
CA LYS A 120 -5.03 -1.80 -4.83
C LYS A 120 -6.48 -1.57 -5.22
N VAL A 121 -6.76 -1.63 -6.52
CA VAL A 121 -8.14 -1.62 -7.02
C VAL A 121 -8.51 -3.04 -7.40
N THR A 122 -9.67 -3.50 -6.94
CA THR A 122 -10.16 -4.85 -7.26
C THR A 122 -10.25 -5.02 -8.77
N GLY A 123 -9.61 -6.06 -9.29
CA GLY A 123 -9.59 -6.37 -10.72
C GLY A 123 -8.60 -5.56 -11.56
N ILE A 124 -7.81 -4.66 -10.95
CA ILE A 124 -6.77 -3.90 -11.64
C ILE A 124 -5.46 -3.99 -10.88
N ASP A 125 -4.53 -4.78 -11.41
CA ASP A 125 -3.15 -4.79 -10.98
C ASP A 125 -2.37 -3.72 -11.76
N LEU A 126 -1.96 -2.66 -11.08
CA LEU A 126 -1.16 -1.57 -11.66
C LEU A 126 0.10 -1.34 -10.84
N PHE A 127 1.23 -1.23 -11.52
CA PHE A 127 2.52 -0.84 -10.94
C PHE A 127 3.16 0.26 -11.78
N SER A 128 3.71 1.29 -11.14
CA SER A 128 4.57 2.25 -11.82
C SER A 128 5.74 2.68 -10.93
N ALA A 129 6.85 3.04 -11.54
CA ALA A 129 8.05 3.51 -10.87
C ALA A 129 8.87 4.49 -11.73
N GLY A 130 9.49 5.46 -11.07
CA GLY A 130 10.35 6.48 -11.68
C GLY A 130 9.72 7.25 -12.83
N GLU A 131 10.54 7.62 -13.83
CA GLU A 131 10.16 8.42 -14.99
C GLU A 131 9.58 7.54 -16.10
N PHE A 132 8.42 6.92 -15.81
CA PHE A 132 7.77 5.98 -16.74
C PHE A 132 7.08 6.65 -17.94
N MET A 133 6.98 7.98 -17.96
CA MET A 133 6.41 8.73 -19.09
C MET A 133 7.36 8.76 -20.30
N GLY A 134 8.68 8.78 -20.06
CA GLY A 134 9.70 8.99 -21.10
C GLY A 134 9.97 10.47 -21.40
N GLY A 135 10.84 10.71 -22.38
CA GLY A 135 11.28 12.01 -22.87
C GLY A 135 12.15 11.88 -24.12
N GLU A 136 12.63 13.01 -24.67
CA GLU A 136 13.40 13.04 -25.92
C GLU A 136 14.70 12.21 -25.88
N ASP A 137 15.35 12.12 -24.71
CA ASP A 137 16.60 11.38 -24.51
C ASP A 137 16.39 9.94 -23.99
N THR A 138 15.19 9.38 -24.17
CA THR A 138 14.84 8.05 -23.63
C THR A 138 14.38 7.09 -24.71
N GLU A 139 14.63 5.81 -24.48
CA GLU A 139 14.14 4.70 -25.28
C GLU A 139 13.02 3.97 -24.54
N GLU A 140 12.03 3.47 -25.28
CA GLU A 140 10.90 2.73 -24.72
C GLU A 140 10.86 1.29 -25.24
N ILE A 141 10.75 0.33 -24.32
CA ILE A 141 10.40 -1.06 -24.64
C ILE A 141 8.95 -1.26 -24.19
N VAL A 142 8.07 -1.66 -25.12
CA VAL A 142 6.64 -1.81 -24.87
C VAL A 142 6.16 -3.21 -25.25
N MET A 143 5.39 -3.82 -24.36
CA MET A 143 4.61 -5.03 -24.59
C MET A 143 3.14 -4.72 -24.32
N SER A 144 2.26 -5.03 -25.27
CA SER A 144 0.83 -4.77 -25.15
C SER A 144 0.02 -5.96 -25.64
N ASP A 145 -0.74 -6.58 -24.75
CA ASP A 145 -1.77 -7.56 -25.04
C ASP A 145 -3.10 -7.08 -24.42
N PRO A 146 -3.89 -6.27 -25.15
CA PRO A 146 -5.15 -5.75 -24.65
C PRO A 146 -6.20 -6.85 -24.37
N PHE A 147 -6.15 -7.97 -25.08
CA PHE A 147 -7.09 -9.08 -24.87
C PHE A 147 -6.75 -9.86 -23.60
N GLY A 148 -5.46 -10.09 -23.34
CA GLY A 148 -4.96 -10.65 -22.09
C GLY A 148 -4.96 -9.66 -20.91
N GLY A 149 -5.26 -8.39 -21.17
CA GLY A 149 -5.25 -7.34 -20.15
C GLY A 149 -3.85 -7.00 -19.63
N VAL A 150 -2.81 -7.23 -20.43
CA VAL A 150 -1.40 -7.01 -20.06
C VAL A 150 -0.83 -5.83 -20.82
N TYR A 151 -0.20 -4.90 -20.11
CA TYR A 151 0.62 -3.84 -20.69
C TYR A 151 1.86 -3.63 -19.85
N LYS A 152 3.04 -3.61 -20.48
CA LYS A 152 4.32 -3.32 -19.83
C LYS A 152 5.07 -2.28 -20.66
N LYS A 153 5.47 -1.18 -20.05
CA LYS A 153 6.34 -0.15 -20.62
C LYS A 153 7.55 0.02 -19.73
N LEU A 154 8.74 -0.06 -20.32
CA LEU A 154 10.03 0.20 -19.67
C LEU A 154 10.69 1.38 -20.39
N VAL A 155 11.17 2.35 -19.61
CA VAL A 155 11.84 3.55 -20.11
C VAL A 155 13.31 3.47 -19.75
N ILE A 156 14.18 3.60 -20.74
CA ILE A 156 15.63 3.45 -20.63
C ILE A 156 16.30 4.77 -21.05
N GLN A 157 17.30 5.20 -20.30
CA GLN A 157 18.14 6.35 -20.64
C GLN A 157 19.60 5.96 -20.41
N GLY A 158 20.44 6.02 -21.46
CA GLY A 158 21.87 5.69 -21.37
C GLY A 158 22.13 4.31 -20.76
N ASP A 159 21.48 3.27 -21.31
CA ASP A 159 21.53 1.88 -20.82
C ASP A 159 21.09 1.67 -19.37
N LYS A 160 20.37 2.62 -18.76
CA LYS A 160 19.80 2.45 -17.42
C LYS A 160 18.29 2.51 -17.47
N LEU A 161 17.64 1.63 -16.71
CA LEU A 161 16.20 1.70 -16.52
C LEU A 161 15.86 2.92 -15.65
N VAL A 162 15.11 3.87 -16.20
CA VAL A 162 14.69 5.10 -15.50
C VAL A 162 13.20 5.14 -15.17
N GLY A 163 12.40 4.25 -15.78
CA GLY A 163 10.97 4.16 -15.51
C GLY A 163 10.36 2.82 -15.89
N ALA A 164 9.29 2.44 -15.20
CA ALA A 164 8.50 1.24 -15.51
C ALA A 164 7.01 1.49 -15.25
N CYS A 165 6.14 0.99 -16.12
CA CYS A 165 4.68 1.00 -15.97
C CYS A 165 4.12 -0.36 -16.40
N LEU A 166 3.43 -1.05 -15.50
CA LEU A 166 2.88 -2.38 -15.70
C LEU A 166 1.39 -2.39 -15.35
N TYR A 167 0.60 -3.07 -16.18
CA TYR A 167 -0.84 -3.27 -16.03
C TYR A 167 -1.15 -4.75 -16.25
N GLY A 168 -2.01 -5.31 -15.39
CA GLY A 168 -2.37 -6.74 -15.38
C GLY A 168 -1.24 -7.57 -14.78
N ASP A 169 -0.20 -7.88 -15.56
CA ASP A 169 0.96 -8.59 -15.05
C ASP A 169 1.97 -7.62 -14.40
N THR A 170 1.91 -7.54 -13.07
CA THR A 170 2.77 -6.68 -12.24
C THR A 170 3.82 -7.45 -11.43
N VAL A 171 4.03 -8.74 -11.73
CA VAL A 171 4.88 -9.64 -10.93
C VAL A 171 6.32 -9.13 -10.84
N ASP A 172 6.85 -8.61 -11.94
CA ASP A 172 8.24 -8.12 -12.02
C ASP A 172 8.44 -6.68 -11.52
N GLY A 173 7.39 -6.00 -11.06
CA GLY A 173 7.46 -4.58 -10.67
C GLY A 173 8.54 -4.29 -9.63
N SER A 174 8.69 -5.16 -8.62
CA SER A 174 9.74 -5.00 -7.61
C SER A 174 11.15 -5.15 -8.17
N TRP A 175 11.34 -6.01 -9.18
CA TRP A 175 12.63 -6.21 -9.82
C TRP A 175 13.02 -5.00 -10.67
N TYR A 176 12.09 -4.47 -11.46
CA TYR A 176 12.31 -3.22 -12.19
C TYR A 176 12.61 -2.04 -11.24
N PHE A 177 11.90 -1.94 -10.12
CA PHE A 177 12.20 -0.92 -9.13
C PHE A 177 13.61 -1.04 -8.53
N LYS A 178 14.08 -2.27 -8.30
CA LYS A 178 15.44 -2.53 -7.85
C LYS A 178 16.47 -2.05 -8.87
N LEU A 179 16.32 -2.42 -10.15
CA LEU A 179 17.22 -1.99 -11.22
C LEU A 179 17.30 -0.45 -11.33
N LEU A 180 16.15 0.21 -11.22
CA LEU A 180 16.02 1.66 -11.25
C LEU A 180 16.74 2.31 -10.06
N ARG A 181 16.55 1.77 -8.85
CA ARG A 181 17.21 2.27 -7.62
C ARG A 181 18.73 2.09 -7.65
N GLU A 182 19.20 0.97 -8.20
CA GLU A 182 20.64 0.67 -8.30
C GLU A 182 21.32 1.42 -9.44
N GLY A 183 20.56 1.94 -10.42
CA GLY A 183 21.12 2.56 -11.62
C GLY A 183 22.02 1.62 -12.41
N ARG A 184 21.76 0.30 -12.32
CA ARG A 184 22.51 -0.77 -13.00
C ARG A 184 22.35 -0.63 -14.51
N SER A 185 23.43 -0.82 -15.25
CA SER A 185 23.36 -0.96 -16.70
C SER A 185 22.47 -2.17 -17.06
N VAL A 186 21.55 -2.00 -18.00
CA VAL A 186 20.68 -3.06 -18.52
C VAL A 186 21.11 -3.56 -19.90
N SER A 187 22.22 -3.04 -20.44
CA SER A 187 22.73 -3.41 -21.77
C SER A 187 22.95 -4.92 -21.94
N ASP A 188 23.39 -5.61 -20.87
CA ASP A 188 23.66 -7.05 -20.86
C ASP A 188 22.39 -7.91 -20.84
N ILE A 189 21.26 -7.33 -20.41
CA ILE A 189 19.99 -8.03 -20.24
C ILE A 189 18.88 -7.45 -21.11
N ARG A 190 19.19 -6.51 -22.00
CA ARG A 190 18.21 -5.69 -22.73
C ARG A 190 17.17 -6.54 -23.47
N ASP A 191 17.62 -7.58 -24.18
CA ASP A 191 16.76 -8.46 -24.98
C ASP A 191 15.79 -9.31 -24.14
N LYS A 192 16.12 -9.50 -22.86
CA LYS A 192 15.34 -10.30 -21.90
C LYS A 192 14.59 -9.45 -20.88
N LEU A 193 14.91 -8.16 -20.80
CA LEU A 193 14.46 -7.23 -19.77
C LEU A 193 12.92 -7.18 -19.68
N MET A 194 12.22 -7.21 -20.81
CA MET A 194 10.75 -7.17 -20.85
C MET A 194 10.07 -8.39 -20.23
N PHE A 195 10.77 -9.53 -20.19
CA PHE A 195 10.20 -10.79 -19.72
C PHE A 195 10.48 -11.08 -18.24
N GLY A 196 11.07 -10.11 -17.52
CA GLY A 196 11.29 -10.25 -16.09
C GLY A 196 12.53 -11.03 -15.70
N GLU A 197 12.82 -11.03 -14.40
CA GLU A 197 14.05 -11.58 -13.81
C GLU A 197 14.22 -13.07 -14.11
N SER A 198 13.12 -13.83 -14.15
CA SER A 198 13.12 -15.28 -14.38
C SER A 198 13.58 -15.67 -15.78
N ASN A 199 13.51 -14.75 -16.76
CA ASN A 199 13.87 -15.02 -18.14
C ASN A 199 15.32 -14.64 -18.50
N LEU A 200 16.09 -14.11 -17.54
CA LEU A 200 17.53 -13.88 -17.72
C LEU A 200 18.31 -15.19 -17.95
N GLY A 201 17.79 -16.31 -17.45
CA GLY A 201 18.23 -17.66 -17.71
C GLY A 201 19.33 -18.15 -16.77
N ASP A 202 19.06 -19.30 -16.14
CA ASP A 202 20.01 -20.41 -16.11
C ASP A 202 19.29 -21.69 -16.59
N THR A 203 19.99 -22.40 -17.45
CA THR A 203 19.77 -23.78 -17.86
C THR A 203 19.78 -24.71 -16.64
N GLY A 204 18.61 -25.20 -16.25
CA GLY A 204 18.45 -26.44 -15.49
C GLY A 204 19.07 -26.49 -14.10
N HIS A 205 18.37 -25.99 -13.08
CA HIS A 205 18.30 -26.65 -11.77
C HIS A 205 16.95 -26.36 -11.09
N GLN A 206 16.40 -27.43 -10.51
CA GLN A 206 15.16 -27.45 -9.76
C GLN A 206 15.23 -26.52 -8.53
N GLY A 207 14.22 -25.68 -8.33
CA GLY A 207 13.75 -25.32 -6.99
C GLY A 207 14.63 -24.43 -6.09
N GLN A 208 15.57 -23.64 -6.63
CA GLN A 208 16.28 -22.65 -5.81
C GLN A 208 15.40 -21.41 -5.56
N SER A 209 15.01 -21.20 -4.29
CA SER A 209 14.22 -20.06 -3.81
C SER A 209 14.96 -18.73 -4.07
N LYS A 210 14.31 -17.68 -4.61
CA LYS A 210 14.94 -16.33 -4.75
C LYS A 210 15.50 -15.84 -3.40
N ALA A 211 14.90 -16.26 -2.29
CA ALA A 211 15.37 -15.97 -0.95
C ALA A 211 16.80 -16.47 -0.68
N ALA A 212 17.25 -17.57 -1.30
CA ALA A 212 18.58 -18.13 -1.09
C ALA A 212 19.69 -17.23 -1.67
N ALA A 213 19.43 -16.59 -2.80
CA ALA A 213 20.39 -15.74 -3.51
C ALA A 213 20.50 -14.29 -2.98
N MET A 214 19.56 -13.86 -2.13
CA MET A 214 19.54 -12.49 -1.59
C MET A 214 20.55 -12.27 -0.45
N ALA A 215 21.13 -11.07 -0.37
CA ALA A 215 21.89 -10.61 0.79
C ALA A 215 20.96 -10.19 1.95
N ASP A 216 21.45 -10.21 3.19
CA ASP A 216 20.65 -9.79 4.36
C ASP A 216 20.28 -8.29 4.33
N THR A 217 21.06 -7.48 3.61
CA THR A 217 20.78 -6.06 3.37
C THR A 217 19.71 -5.82 2.32
N ASP A 218 19.37 -6.83 1.51
CA ASP A 218 18.42 -6.66 0.41
C ASP A 218 17.03 -6.34 0.93
N GLU A 219 16.41 -5.33 0.34
CA GLU A 219 15.06 -4.93 0.68
C GLU A 219 14.05 -5.96 0.15
N VAL A 220 13.21 -6.45 1.05
CA VAL A 220 12.13 -7.40 0.74
C VAL A 220 10.79 -6.66 0.65
N CYS A 221 10.51 -5.76 1.59
CA CYS A 221 9.26 -5.00 1.62
C CYS A 221 9.55 -3.50 1.47
N GLY A 222 9.44 -2.96 0.24
CA GLY A 222 9.64 -1.54 -0.03
C GLY A 222 8.65 -0.62 0.72
N CYS A 223 7.40 -1.06 0.86
CA CYS A 223 6.36 -0.27 1.54
C CYS A 223 6.66 0.01 3.03
N ASN A 224 7.39 -0.88 3.71
CA ASN A 224 7.75 -0.76 5.13
C ASN A 224 9.28 -0.72 5.35
N GLY A 225 10.07 -0.66 4.27
CA GLY A 225 11.54 -0.68 4.29
C GLY A 225 12.13 -1.85 5.07
N VAL A 226 11.59 -3.07 4.90
CA VAL A 226 12.03 -4.28 5.63
C VAL A 226 12.99 -5.09 4.76
N THR A 227 14.14 -5.43 5.32
CA THR A 227 15.18 -6.24 4.64
C THR A 227 15.05 -7.73 4.92
N LYS A 228 15.71 -8.57 4.09
CA LYS A 228 15.82 -10.02 4.33
C LYS A 228 16.38 -10.32 5.72
N GLY A 229 17.46 -9.65 6.12
CA GLY A 229 18.10 -9.83 7.42
C GLY A 229 17.14 -9.53 8.59
N THR A 230 16.28 -8.53 8.45
CA THR A 230 15.24 -8.20 9.45
C THR A 230 14.25 -9.37 9.61
N ILE A 231 13.82 -9.96 8.50
CA ILE A 231 12.90 -11.10 8.49
C ILE A 231 13.59 -12.35 9.05
N CYS A 232 14.78 -12.68 8.56
CA CYS A 232 15.58 -13.82 9.02
C CYS A 232 15.85 -13.75 10.52
N LYS A 233 16.23 -12.57 11.03
CA LYS A 233 16.46 -12.35 12.46
C LYS A 233 15.17 -12.51 13.27
N ALA A 234 14.05 -11.97 12.79
CA ALA A 234 12.77 -12.15 13.47
C ALA A 234 12.33 -13.61 13.52
N ILE A 235 12.50 -14.37 12.43
CA ILE A 235 12.23 -15.81 12.37
C ILE A 235 13.09 -16.55 13.40
N GLN A 236 14.39 -16.26 13.45
CA GLN A 236 15.34 -16.94 14.33
C GLN A 236 15.13 -16.59 15.81
N ASP A 237 15.01 -15.30 16.14
CA ASP A 237 14.91 -14.83 17.53
C ASP A 237 13.56 -15.18 18.17
N LYS A 238 12.50 -15.33 17.36
CA LYS A 238 11.11 -15.50 17.86
C LYS A 238 10.44 -16.80 17.43
N GLY A 239 11.11 -17.65 16.64
CA GLY A 239 10.54 -18.91 16.15
C GLY A 239 9.29 -18.70 15.30
N LEU A 240 9.37 -17.88 14.25
CA LEU A 240 8.22 -17.56 13.41
C LEU A 240 8.12 -18.52 12.21
N PHE A 241 7.00 -19.23 12.09
CA PHE A 241 6.81 -20.27 11.06
C PHE A 241 5.72 -19.93 10.04
N THR A 242 4.98 -18.84 10.26
CA THR A 242 3.86 -18.43 9.39
C THR A 242 4.06 -17.02 8.85
N LEU A 243 3.43 -16.75 7.70
CA LEU A 243 3.41 -15.42 7.10
C LEU A 243 2.75 -14.37 8.01
N GLU A 244 1.70 -14.75 8.75
CA GLU A 244 1.01 -13.85 9.69
C GLU A 244 1.92 -13.45 10.86
N ASP A 245 2.71 -14.38 11.38
CA ASP A 245 3.68 -14.10 12.44
C ASP A 245 4.77 -13.13 11.96
N VAL A 246 5.30 -13.36 10.76
CA VAL A 246 6.26 -12.42 10.14
C VAL A 246 5.64 -11.05 9.90
N ARG A 247 4.40 -10.98 9.39
CA ARG A 247 3.65 -9.71 9.24
C ARG A 247 3.50 -8.98 10.57
N LYS A 248 3.13 -9.69 11.63
CA LYS A 248 2.92 -9.12 12.97
C LYS A 248 4.21 -8.53 13.54
N HIS A 249 5.34 -9.21 13.35
CA HIS A 249 6.60 -8.84 14.00
C HIS A 249 7.53 -7.96 13.16
N THR A 250 7.45 -8.01 11.83
CA THR A 250 8.34 -7.26 10.93
C THR A 250 7.60 -6.21 10.11
N LYS A 251 6.26 -6.29 10.03
CA LYS A 251 5.43 -5.55 9.07
C LYS A 251 5.68 -5.87 7.60
N ALA A 252 6.62 -6.76 7.24
CA ALA A 252 6.74 -7.23 5.86
C ALA A 252 5.41 -7.84 5.39
N SER A 253 5.00 -7.58 4.14
CA SER A 253 3.73 -8.03 3.54
C SER A 253 2.43 -7.45 4.17
N ALA A 254 2.51 -6.66 5.25
CA ALA A 254 1.33 -6.13 5.94
C ALA A 254 0.69 -4.90 5.27
N SER A 255 1.43 -4.18 4.42
CA SER A 255 0.95 -2.95 3.76
C SER A 255 0.45 -3.24 2.35
N CYS A 256 1.31 -3.24 1.33
CA CYS A 256 0.91 -3.41 -0.07
C CYS A 256 0.76 -4.87 -0.52
N GLY A 257 1.40 -5.82 0.17
CA GLY A 257 1.31 -7.25 -0.10
C GLY A 257 2.15 -7.78 -1.28
N SER A 258 2.82 -6.91 -2.06
CA SER A 258 3.63 -7.31 -3.22
C SER A 258 4.76 -8.28 -2.88
N CYS A 259 5.36 -8.12 -1.70
CA CYS A 259 6.46 -8.97 -1.24
C CYS A 259 6.01 -10.30 -0.60
N THR A 260 4.71 -10.64 -0.62
CA THR A 260 4.18 -11.81 0.11
C THR A 260 4.86 -13.12 -0.28
N GLY A 261 4.92 -13.43 -1.58
CA GLY A 261 5.56 -14.67 -2.05
C GLY A 261 7.06 -14.72 -1.72
N LEU A 262 7.74 -13.57 -1.72
CA LEU A 262 9.15 -13.51 -1.34
C LEU A 262 9.35 -13.71 0.17
N VAL A 263 8.44 -13.17 1.00
CA VAL A 263 8.43 -13.43 2.45
C VAL A 263 8.19 -14.92 2.72
N GLU A 264 7.24 -15.55 2.04
CA GLU A 264 7.00 -17.00 2.14
C GLU A 264 8.24 -17.81 1.75
N GLN A 265 8.90 -17.43 0.65
CA GLN A 265 10.17 -18.03 0.22
C GLN A 265 11.30 -17.88 1.26
N ILE A 266 11.38 -16.74 1.95
CA ILE A 266 12.35 -16.51 3.04
C ILE A 266 12.01 -17.36 4.26
N ILE A 267 10.73 -17.50 4.60
CA ILE A 267 10.30 -18.39 5.69
C ILE A 267 10.66 -19.83 5.35
N MET A 268 10.32 -20.31 4.15
CA MET A 268 10.68 -21.67 3.69
C MET A 268 12.20 -21.89 3.69
N PHE A 269 12.98 -20.89 3.29
CA PHE A 269 14.45 -20.98 3.30
C PHE A 269 15.03 -21.02 4.72
N LYS A 270 14.52 -20.18 5.63
CA LYS A 270 15.10 -19.98 6.97
C LYS A 270 14.55 -20.94 8.04
N ALA A 271 13.26 -21.29 7.95
CA ALA A 271 12.59 -22.24 8.83
C ALA A 271 12.61 -23.67 8.28
N GLY A 272 13.04 -23.88 7.03
CA GLY A 272 13.11 -25.21 6.41
C GLY A 272 11.72 -25.82 6.13
N GLY A 273 11.63 -27.15 6.24
CA GLY A 273 10.40 -27.91 6.04
C GLY A 273 9.27 -27.64 7.05
N ASP A 274 9.55 -26.85 8.10
CA ASP A 274 8.60 -26.44 9.13
C ASP A 274 7.74 -25.23 8.72
N PHE A 275 7.81 -24.79 7.45
CA PHE A 275 6.90 -23.79 6.92
C PHE A 275 5.46 -24.33 6.91
N SER A 276 4.60 -23.76 7.75
CA SER A 276 3.17 -24.04 7.70
C SER A 276 2.54 -23.17 6.61
N ALA A 277 2.33 -23.76 5.43
CA ALA A 277 1.72 -23.07 4.30
C ALA A 277 0.36 -22.48 4.71
N THR A 278 0.19 -21.19 4.46
CA THR A 278 -1.11 -20.53 4.67
C THR A 278 -2.17 -21.26 3.84
N PRO A 279 -3.32 -21.66 4.42
CA PRO A 279 -4.37 -22.35 3.66
C PRO A 279 -4.79 -21.56 2.42
N LYS A 280 -4.95 -22.23 1.27
CA LYS A 280 -5.35 -21.61 -0.01
C LYS A 280 -6.69 -20.86 0.06
N LEU A 281 -7.56 -21.23 1.01
CA LEU A 281 -8.70 -20.41 1.44
C LEU A 281 -8.44 -19.88 2.84
N LYS A 282 -8.14 -18.58 2.93
CA LYS A 282 -8.07 -17.89 4.22
C LYS A 282 -9.50 -17.59 4.69
N ALA A 283 -9.97 -18.37 5.65
CA ALA A 283 -11.21 -18.10 6.35
C ALA A 283 -11.17 -16.69 6.99
N VAL A 284 -12.34 -16.08 7.19
CA VAL A 284 -12.44 -14.74 7.81
C VAL A 284 -11.72 -14.71 9.18
N CYS A 285 -11.94 -15.73 9.99
CA CYS A 285 -11.25 -15.98 11.26
C CYS A 285 -11.51 -17.43 11.71
N ALA A 286 -10.99 -17.83 12.87
CA ALA A 286 -11.18 -19.16 13.43
C ALA A 286 -12.65 -19.56 13.71
N CYS A 287 -13.58 -18.60 13.70
CA CYS A 287 -15.00 -18.88 13.93
C CYS A 287 -15.74 -19.44 12.69
N THR A 288 -15.07 -19.54 11.54
CA THR A 288 -15.66 -20.03 10.28
C THR A 288 -14.63 -20.74 9.42
N ASP A 289 -15.08 -21.53 8.45
CA ASP A 289 -14.24 -22.02 7.35
C ASP A 289 -14.44 -21.20 6.06
N HIS A 290 -15.41 -20.28 6.06
CA HIS A 290 -15.73 -19.44 4.92
C HIS A 290 -14.73 -18.30 4.76
N GLY A 291 -14.26 -18.10 3.53
CA GLY A 291 -13.48 -16.92 3.16
C GLY A 291 -14.35 -15.67 2.99
N HIS A 292 -13.72 -14.50 2.96
CA HIS A 292 -14.43 -13.22 2.84
C HIS A 292 -15.38 -13.12 1.63
N GLN A 293 -15.01 -13.71 0.49
CA GLN A 293 -15.84 -13.67 -0.72
C GLN A 293 -17.09 -14.53 -0.57
N ALA A 294 -16.94 -15.78 -0.11
CA ALA A 294 -18.07 -16.69 0.12
C ALA A 294 -19.12 -16.10 1.08
N VAL A 295 -18.67 -15.39 2.13
CA VAL A 295 -19.59 -14.71 3.06
C VAL A 295 -20.38 -13.60 2.36
N ARG A 296 -19.73 -12.79 1.52
CA ARG A 296 -20.40 -11.71 0.76
C ARG A 296 -21.40 -12.26 -0.25
N ASP A 297 -21.03 -13.35 -0.93
CA ASP A 297 -21.89 -13.99 -1.92
C ASP A 297 -23.14 -14.54 -1.24
N ALA A 298 -22.99 -15.25 -0.13
CA ALA A 298 -24.13 -15.76 0.65
C ALA A 298 -25.05 -14.64 1.18
N ILE A 299 -24.49 -13.53 1.68
CA ILE A 299 -25.28 -12.37 2.12
C ILE A 299 -26.17 -11.83 0.99
N ARG A 300 -25.63 -11.82 -0.24
CA ARG A 300 -26.36 -11.33 -1.41
C ARG A 300 -27.39 -12.35 -1.90
N GLU A 301 -26.97 -13.60 -2.10
CA GLU A 301 -27.79 -14.67 -2.68
C GLU A 301 -28.96 -15.06 -1.77
N GLN A 302 -28.74 -15.09 -0.46
CA GLN A 302 -29.75 -15.47 0.53
C GLN A 302 -30.47 -14.26 1.14
N ARG A 303 -30.13 -13.03 0.70
CA ARG A 303 -30.70 -11.77 1.19
C ARG A 303 -30.67 -11.66 2.72
N LEU A 304 -29.50 -11.92 3.31
CA LEU A 304 -29.28 -11.84 4.75
C LEU A 304 -29.20 -10.37 5.20
N LEU A 305 -29.90 -10.01 6.28
CA LEU A 305 -30.00 -8.61 6.75
C LEU A 305 -29.39 -8.37 8.13
N SER A 306 -29.00 -9.43 8.87
CA SER A 306 -28.39 -9.28 10.20
C SER A 306 -27.20 -10.23 10.40
N ILE A 307 -26.34 -9.89 11.38
CA ILE A 307 -25.20 -10.72 11.75
C ILE A 307 -25.67 -12.10 12.23
N ALA A 308 -26.77 -12.13 13.01
CA ALA A 308 -27.32 -13.37 13.55
C ALA A 308 -27.76 -14.31 12.42
N ASP A 309 -28.55 -13.81 11.47
CA ASP A 309 -29.01 -14.62 10.32
C ASP A 309 -27.82 -15.10 9.48
N THR A 310 -26.79 -14.26 9.33
CA THR A 310 -25.58 -14.64 8.58
C THR A 310 -24.81 -15.74 9.29
N PHE A 311 -24.66 -15.65 10.61
CA PHE A 311 -23.97 -16.67 11.39
C PHE A 311 -24.74 -17.99 11.43
N GLU A 312 -26.07 -17.94 11.49
CA GLU A 312 -26.93 -19.12 11.42
C GLU A 312 -26.86 -19.77 10.03
N ALA A 313 -27.10 -18.99 8.97
CA ALA A 313 -27.12 -19.48 7.58
C ALA A 313 -25.79 -20.09 7.15
N LEU A 314 -24.66 -19.56 7.64
CA LEU A 314 -23.33 -20.04 7.30
C LEU A 314 -22.75 -21.03 8.33
N ALA A 315 -23.56 -21.48 9.30
CA ALA A 315 -23.18 -22.41 10.36
C ALA A 315 -21.88 -21.97 11.08
N TRP A 316 -21.85 -20.72 11.53
CA TRP A 316 -20.69 -20.14 12.21
C TRP A 316 -20.37 -20.91 13.49
N LYS A 317 -19.11 -21.27 13.70
CA LYS A 317 -18.67 -22.11 14.83
C LYS A 317 -18.87 -21.43 16.19
N THR A 318 -18.93 -20.11 16.21
CA THR A 318 -19.10 -19.30 17.43
C THR A 318 -20.36 -18.45 17.30
N PRO A 319 -21.45 -18.73 18.03
CA PRO A 319 -22.73 -18.04 17.85
C PRO A 319 -22.67 -16.51 17.97
N ASN A 320 -21.76 -15.99 18.79
CA ASN A 320 -21.58 -14.55 19.00
C ASN A 320 -20.46 -13.93 18.16
N GLY A 321 -19.77 -14.71 17.32
CA GLY A 321 -18.57 -14.29 16.60
C GLY A 321 -17.43 -13.82 17.51
N CYS A 322 -16.46 -13.13 16.93
CA CYS A 322 -15.30 -12.55 17.62
C CYS A 322 -15.02 -11.13 17.11
N ALA A 323 -13.99 -10.48 17.68
CA ALA A 323 -13.56 -9.12 17.30
C ALA A 323 -13.13 -8.99 15.82
N THR A 324 -12.84 -10.09 15.13
CA THR A 324 -12.52 -10.07 13.70
C THR A 324 -13.78 -10.14 12.82
N CYS A 325 -14.66 -11.11 13.08
CA CYS A 325 -15.75 -11.41 12.15
C CYS A 325 -17.01 -10.58 12.38
N ARG A 326 -17.32 -10.16 13.61
CA ARG A 326 -18.49 -9.30 13.85
C ARG A 326 -18.40 -7.99 13.06
N PRO A 327 -17.33 -7.18 13.18
CA PRO A 327 -17.24 -5.95 12.40
C PRO A 327 -17.19 -6.21 10.89
N ALA A 328 -16.51 -7.29 10.46
CA ALA A 328 -16.46 -7.66 9.04
C ALA A 328 -17.85 -7.98 8.47
N VAL A 329 -18.63 -8.82 9.14
CA VAL A 329 -19.98 -9.19 8.69
C VAL A 329 -20.95 -8.02 8.79
N ASN A 330 -20.89 -7.21 9.85
CA ASN A 330 -21.69 -5.98 9.94
C ASN A 330 -21.42 -5.05 8.75
N TYR A 331 -20.15 -4.88 8.38
CA TYR A 331 -19.76 -4.11 7.21
C TYR A 331 -20.28 -4.74 5.91
N TYR A 332 -20.14 -6.06 5.72
CA TYR A 332 -20.64 -6.74 4.51
C TYR A 332 -22.14 -6.56 4.33
N LEU A 333 -22.92 -6.70 5.40
CA LEU A 333 -24.36 -6.48 5.39
C LEU A 333 -24.69 -5.02 5.04
N THR A 334 -24.11 -4.06 5.75
CA THR A 334 -24.38 -2.62 5.53
C THR A 334 -23.95 -2.15 4.14
N SER A 335 -22.85 -2.69 3.62
CA SER A 335 -22.35 -2.37 2.27
C SER A 335 -23.18 -3.02 1.15
N THR A 336 -23.74 -4.22 1.40
CA THR A 336 -24.57 -4.93 0.42
C THR A 336 -25.99 -4.41 0.39
N TRP A 337 -26.55 -4.08 1.56
CA TRP A 337 -27.93 -3.64 1.74
C TRP A 337 -27.99 -2.30 2.51
N PRO A 338 -27.52 -1.18 1.92
CA PRO A 338 -27.55 0.11 2.59
C PRO A 338 -28.98 0.47 3.01
N LYS A 339 -29.17 0.90 4.26
CA LYS A 339 -30.46 1.25 4.90
C LYS A 339 -31.44 0.08 5.14
N GLU A 340 -31.17 -1.10 4.61
CA GLU A 340 -32.00 -2.30 4.83
C GLU A 340 -31.37 -3.26 5.85
N ALA A 341 -30.04 -3.41 5.83
CA ALA A 341 -29.33 -4.21 6.82
C ALA A 341 -29.50 -3.62 8.24
N ARG A 342 -29.67 -4.51 9.22
CA ARG A 342 -29.72 -4.16 10.64
C ARG A 342 -28.30 -3.97 11.16
N ASP A 343 -27.87 -2.72 11.26
CA ASP A 343 -26.59 -2.34 11.88
C ASP A 343 -26.52 -2.85 13.32
N ASP A 344 -25.39 -3.43 13.69
CA ASP A 344 -25.05 -3.78 15.06
C ASP A 344 -23.89 -2.89 15.55
N PRO A 345 -24.19 -1.79 16.27
CA PRO A 345 -23.17 -0.90 16.80
C PRO A 345 -22.18 -1.59 17.74
N GLN A 346 -22.56 -2.70 18.39
CA GLN A 346 -21.67 -3.43 19.30
C GLN A 346 -20.58 -4.20 18.54
N SER A 347 -20.76 -4.44 17.24
CA SER A 347 -19.76 -5.08 16.39
C SER A 347 -18.52 -4.21 16.14
N ARG A 348 -18.65 -2.89 16.29
CA ARG A 348 -17.56 -1.93 16.10
C ARG A 348 -16.56 -1.99 17.24
N TYR A 349 -15.30 -1.65 16.96
CA TYR A 349 -14.30 -1.52 18.00
C TYR A 349 -14.74 -0.48 19.03
N ILE A 350 -14.38 -0.72 20.30
CA ILE A 350 -14.79 0.17 21.40
C ILE A 350 -14.34 1.61 21.17
N ASN A 351 -13.22 1.79 20.47
CA ASN A 351 -12.68 3.10 20.13
C ASN A 351 -13.60 3.88 19.19
N GLU A 352 -14.19 3.21 18.20
CA GLU A 352 -15.14 3.80 17.27
C GLU A 352 -16.49 4.10 17.94
N ARG A 353 -16.90 3.24 18.89
CA ARG A 353 -18.16 3.40 19.62
C ARG A 353 -18.14 4.52 20.64
N SER A 354 -16.98 4.73 21.26
CA SER A 354 -16.81 5.68 22.37
C SER A 354 -16.09 6.96 21.96
N HIS A 355 -15.70 7.07 20.68
CA HIS A 355 -14.83 8.14 20.17
C HIS A 355 -13.59 8.35 21.03
N ALA A 356 -12.95 7.25 21.45
CA ALA A 356 -11.89 7.24 22.45
C ALA A 356 -10.85 6.17 22.10
N ASN A 357 -9.64 6.21 22.64
CA ASN A 357 -8.62 5.18 22.45
C ASN A 357 -8.23 4.50 23.77
N ILE A 358 -8.24 3.17 23.79
CA ILE A 358 -7.56 2.36 24.82
C ILE A 358 -6.05 2.42 24.56
N GLN A 359 -5.32 2.96 25.54
CA GLN A 359 -3.87 3.02 25.53
C GLN A 359 -3.26 1.69 25.96
N LYS A 360 -1.97 1.48 25.65
CA LYS A 360 -1.26 0.23 26.00
C LYS A 360 -1.16 -0.03 27.51
N ASP A 361 -1.27 1.02 28.32
CA ASP A 361 -1.30 0.95 29.79
C ASP A 361 -2.70 0.67 30.35
N GLY A 362 -3.70 0.44 29.49
CA GLY A 362 -5.08 0.18 29.88
C GLY A 362 -5.88 1.45 30.20
N THR A 363 -5.29 2.64 30.09
CA THR A 363 -6.00 3.90 30.28
C THR A 363 -6.86 4.25 29.07
N TYR A 364 -7.91 5.05 29.32
CA TYR A 364 -8.89 5.44 28.33
C TYR A 364 -8.72 6.92 28.02
N SER A 365 -8.45 7.26 26.76
CA SER A 365 -8.29 8.64 26.29
C SER A 365 -9.47 9.00 25.38
N VAL A 366 -10.24 10.02 25.76
CA VAL A 366 -11.36 10.56 24.96
C VAL A 366 -10.88 11.79 24.20
#